data_AF-A0A4R2D3W5-F1
#
_entry.id   AF-A0A4R2D3W5-F1
#
_cell.length_a   1.000
_cell.length_b   1.000
_cell.length_c   1.000
_cell.angle_alpha   90.00
_cell.angle_beta   90.00
_cell.angle_gamma   90.00
#
_symmetry.space_group_name_H-M   'P 1'
#
loop_
_entity.id
_entity.type
_entity.pdbx_description
1 polymer ?
#
loop_
_entity_poly.entity_id
_entity_poly.type
_entity_poly.pdbx_seq_one_letter_code
_entity_poly.pdbx_strand_id
1 'polypeptide(L)' 'MTKLEQIEKSVSELSPEEFDRFSAWFEALQAERWDRDLAEDAANGTLDELGELALAKFRNNRTRPL' A
#
# COMPACT_ATOMS: atom_id res chain seq x y z
N MET A 1 21.98 5.24 19.13
CA MET A 1 20.68 4.54 19.09
C MET A 1 19.67 5.48 18.46
N THR A 2 19.20 5.14 17.26
CA THR A 2 18.20 5.92 16.55
C THR A 2 16.79 5.56 17.04
N LYS A 3 15.80 6.42 16.73
CA LYS A 3 14.40 6.12 17.01
C LYS A 3 13.93 4.82 16.32
N LEU A 4 14.47 4.55 15.13
CA LEU A 4 14.15 3.34 14.37
C LEU A 4 14.67 2.08 15.07
N GLU A 5 15.94 2.10 15.48
CA GLU A 5 16.57 0.97 16.20
C GLU A 5 15.84 0.63 17.51
N GLN A 6 15.27 1.63 18.20
CA GLN A 6 14.47 1.41 19.40
C GLN A 6 13.13 0.73 19.10
N ILE A 7 12.49 1.08 17.99
CA ILE A 7 11.24 0.46 17.55
C ILE A 7 11.50 -0.99 17.14
N GLU A 8 12.54 -1.26 16.35
CA GLU A 8 12.92 -2.62 15.95
C GLU A 8 13.19 -3.52 17.15
N LYS A 9 13.92 -3.00 18.14
CA LYS A 9 14.17 -3.73 19.38
C LYS A 9 12.87 -4.00 20.15
N SER A 10 12.02 -2.99 20.30
CA SER A 10 10.76 -3.13 21.03
C SER A 10 9.82 -4.14 20.36
N VAL A 11 9.75 -4.15 19.02
CA VAL A 11 8.97 -5.11 18.24
C VAL A 11 9.52 -6.53 18.36
N SER A 12 10.85 -6.68 18.41
CA SER A 12 11.51 -7.98 18.58
C SER A 12 11.31 -8.59 19.97
N GLU A 13 11.04 -7.77 20.98
CA GLU A 13 10.80 -8.18 22.38
C GLU A 13 9.32 -8.48 22.68
N LEU A 14 8.41 -8.30 21.72
CA LEU A 14 6.99 -8.58 21.88
C LEU A 14 6.73 -10.08 22.08
N SER A 15 5.74 -10.40 22.92
CA SER A 15 5.19 -11.75 22.95
C SER A 15 4.48 -12.08 21.62
N PRO A 16 4.26 -13.37 21.29
CA PRO A 16 3.57 -13.74 20.06
C PRO A 16 2.20 -13.08 19.88
N GLU A 17 1.40 -12.96 20.94
CA GLU A 17 0.08 -12.33 20.90
C GLU A 17 0.16 -10.82 20.64
N GLU A 18 1.12 -10.14 21.27
CA GLU A 18 1.36 -8.72 21.04
C GLU A 18 1.91 -8.47 19.64
N PHE A 19 2.75 -9.36 19.13
CA PHE A 19 3.28 -9.31 17.77
C PHE A 19 2.17 -9.49 16.72
N ASP A 20 1.23 -10.42 16.93
CA ASP A 20 0.08 -10.59 16.05
C ASP A 20 -0.80 -9.33 16.02
N ARG A 21 -1.06 -8.75 17.20
CA ARG A 21 -1.82 -7.50 17.31
C ARG A 21 -1.09 -6.31 16.66
N PHE A 22 0.23 -6.24 16.83
CA PHE A 22 1.06 -5.23 16.17
C PHE A 22 1.01 -5.39 14.64
N SER A 23 1.15 -6.62 14.15
CA SER A 23 1.12 -6.95 12.72
C SER A 23 -0.21 -6.51 12.09
N ALA A 24 -1.34 -6.86 12.71
CA ALA A 24 -2.66 -6.45 12.23
C ALA A 24 -2.83 -4.92 12.18
N TRP A 25 -2.35 -4.21 13.21
CA TRP A 25 -2.38 -2.75 13.22
C TRP A 25 -1.45 -2.16 12.14
N PHE A 26 -0.26 -2.73 11.97
CA PHE A 26 0.73 -2.24 11.00
C PHE A 26 0.26 -2.45 9.55
N GLU A 27 -0.41 -3.57 9.26
CA GLU A 27 -1.08 -3.79 7.98
C GLU A 27 -2.14 -2.73 7.70
N ALA A 28 -2.99 -2.41 8.68
CA ALA A 28 -4.00 -1.36 8.53
C ALA A 28 -3.36 0.03 8.29
N LEU A 29 -2.28 0.35 9.01
CA LEU A 29 -1.54 1.59 8.82
C LEU A 29 -0.91 1.67 7.42
N GLN A 30 -0.37 0.56 6.92
CA GLN A 30 0.18 0.50 5.56
C GLN A 30 -0.92 0.69 4.51
N ALA A 31 -2.08 0.06 4.69
CA ALA A 31 -3.23 0.23 3.81
C ALA A 31 -3.70 1.69 3.78
N GLU A 32 -3.83 2.35 4.93
CA GLU A 32 -4.23 3.76 5.01
C GLU A 32 -3.22 4.69 4.30
N ARG A 33 -1.92 4.42 4.45
CA ARG A 33 -0.87 5.17 3.74
C ARG A 33 -0.96 4.96 2.24
N TRP A 34 -1.14 3.72 1.81
CA TRP A 34 -1.33 3.39 0.40
C TRP A 34 -2.54 4.11 -0.19
N ASP A 35 -3.68 4.10 0.49
CA ASP A 35 -4.90 4.77 0.04
C ASP A 35 -4.69 6.28 -0.13
N ARG A 36 -3.99 6.91 0.81
CA ARG A 36 -3.66 8.34 0.73
C ARG A 36 -2.73 8.63 -0.45
N ASP A 37 -1.65 7.88 -0.58
CA ASP A 37 -0.65 8.11 -1.62
C ASP A 37 -1.27 7.85 -3.01
N LEU A 38 -2.11 6.81 -3.14
CA LEU A 38 -2.88 6.52 -4.35
C LEU A 38 -3.86 7.65 -4.69
N ALA A 39 -4.56 8.21 -3.71
CA ALA A 39 -5.49 9.31 -3.91
C ALA A 39 -4.75 10.59 -4.37
N GLU A 40 -3.57 10.86 -3.82
CA GLU A 40 -2.71 11.96 -4.25
C GLU A 40 -2.21 11.75 -5.68
N ASP A 41 -1.72 10.56 -6.02
CA ASP A 41 -1.29 10.22 -7.37
C ASP A 41 -2.43 10.33 -8.41
N ALA A 42 -3.63 9.91 -8.03
CA ALA A 42 -4.83 10.09 -8.85
C ALA A 42 -5.17 11.57 -9.04
N ALA A 43 -5.09 12.38 -7.98
CA ALA A 43 -5.37 13.81 -8.05
C ALA A 43 -4.32 14.58 -8.89
N ASN A 44 -3.06 14.12 -8.86
CA ASN A 44 -1.96 14.71 -9.61
C ASN A 44 -1.91 14.24 -11.07
N GLY A 45 -2.80 13.34 -11.50
CA GLY A 45 -2.86 12.82 -12.87
C GLY A 45 -1.76 11.81 -13.19
N THR A 46 -0.98 11.35 -12.20
CA THR A 46 0.09 10.36 -12.38
C THR A 46 -0.44 9.05 -12.98
N LEU A 47 -1.71 8.72 -12.69
CA LEU A 47 -2.36 7.49 -13.15
C LEU A 47 -3.09 7.66 -14.50
N ASP A 48 -3.16 8.86 -15.06
CA ASP A 48 -3.96 9.14 -16.26
C ASP A 48 -3.42 8.39 -17.48
N GLU A 49 -2.09 8.35 -17.65
CA GLU A 49 -1.45 7.60 -18.74
C GLU A 49 -1.74 6.10 -18.68
N LEU A 50 -1.77 5.55 -17.46
CA LEU A 50 -2.12 4.15 -17.23
C LEU A 50 -3.60 3.90 -17.52
N GLY A 51 -4.48 4.83 -17.15
CA GLY A 51 -5.90 4.80 -17.47
C GLY A 51 -6.15 4.80 -18.98
N GLU A 52 -5.53 5.72 -19.72
CA GLU A 52 -5.65 5.79 -21.18
C GLU A 52 -5.11 4.54 -21.87
N LEU A 53 -3.99 3.98 -21.38
CA LEU A 53 -3.45 2.72 -21.89
C LEU A 53 -4.43 1.55 -21.66
N ALA A 54 -5.06 1.49 -20.48
CA ALA A 54 -6.06 0.47 -20.18
C ALA A 54 -7.27 0.59 -21.11
N LEU A 55 -7.78 1.80 -21.31
CA LEU A 55 -8.88 2.08 -22.25
C LEU A 55 -8.50 1.70 -23.70
N ALA A 56 -7.28 2.03 -24.14
CA ALA A 56 -6.79 1.66 -25.45
C ALA A 56 -6.71 0.14 -25.63
N LYS A 57 -6.22 -0.60 -24.63
CA LYS A 57 -6.19 -2.08 -24.67
C LYS A 57 -7.59 -2.68 -24.70
N PHE A 58 -8.51 -2.14 -23.91
CA PHE A 58 -9.91 -2.57 -23.90
C PHE A 58 -10.57 -2.39 -25.27
N ARG A 59 -10.46 -1.18 -25.85
CA ARG A 59 -10.98 -0.86 -27.19
C ARG A 59 -10.41 -1.78 -28.28
N ASN A 60 -9.18 -2.24 -28.12
CA ASN A 60 -8.52 -3.15 -29.06
C ASN A 60 -8.81 -4.64 -28.79
N ASN A 61 -9.77 -4.99 -27.92
CA ASN A 61 -10.08 -6.38 -27.52
C ASN A 61 -8.86 -7.14 -26.95
N ARG A 62 -7.88 -6.41 -26.38
CA ARG A 62 -6.65 -6.97 -25.77
C ARG A 62 -6.78 -7.08 -24.25
N THR A 63 -7.98 -7.33 -23.75
CA THR A 63 -8.27 -7.52 -22.32
C THR A 63 -8.76 -8.94 -22.05
N ARG A 64 -8.54 -9.42 -20.83
CA ARG A 64 -9.08 -10.72 -20.39
C ARG A 64 -10.55 -10.52 -20.00
N PRO A 65 -11.43 -11.51 -20.22
CA PRO A 65 -12.76 -11.51 -19.64
C PRO A 65 -12.68 -11.38 -18.12
N LEU A 66 -13.63 -10.66 -17.53
CA LEU A 66 -13.79 -10.52 -16.08
C LEU A 66 -14.15 -11.85 -15.43
#